data_AF-A0A1H0W723-F1
#
_entry.id   AF-A0A1H0W723-F1
#
_cell.length_a   1.000
_cell.length_b   1.000
_cell.length_c   1.000
_cell.angle_alpha   90.00
_cell.angle_beta   90.00
_cell.angle_gamma   90.00
#
_symmetry.space_group_name_H-M   'P 1'
#
loop_
_entity.id
_entity.type
_entity.pdbx_description
1 polymer ?
#
loop_
_entity_poly.entity_id
_entity_poly.type
_entity_poly.pdbx_seq_one_letter_code
_entity_poly.pdbx_strand_id
1 'polypeptide(L)'
;MARRLVGTLLAAIAALGVTTAPAQAAADFTGVVALDNCSGSVVRLPGSAPGDKALVLTNGHCVELVKAGQVIVNRTVTRNFTLLDGSGSDIATVKSTKLLYATMTGTDAALYQLTTTYQQLEQQYGSRALELSASRPVAGTEIRIASGYWKRIYACRIDGFVHQVREASWTWRDSLRYTPSCNTIGGTSGSPIIDDASGKVVGVNNTGNESGGRCTMNNPCEVDASGAITVRKGINYGQQTYGFVPCFGPGTTLNLSLPGCEVAKP
;
A
#
# COMPACT_ATOMS: atom_id res chain seq x y z
N MET A 1 -62.71 -52.63 3.29
CA MET A 1 -61.67 -52.55 2.24
C MET A 1 -61.21 -51.09 2.12
N ALA A 2 -59.89 -50.89 2.20
CA ALA A 2 -59.08 -49.72 1.86
C ALA A 2 -59.54 -48.29 2.29
N ARG A 3 -58.98 -47.81 3.41
CA ARG A 3 -58.98 -46.41 3.86
C ARG A 3 -57.88 -45.66 3.09
N ARG A 4 -58.23 -44.69 2.24
CA ARG A 4 -57.26 -43.83 1.53
C ARG A 4 -56.79 -42.71 2.47
N LEU A 5 -55.51 -42.73 2.83
CA LEU A 5 -54.81 -41.62 3.49
C LEU A 5 -54.26 -40.70 2.40
N VAL A 6 -54.78 -39.48 2.33
CA VAL A 6 -54.22 -38.39 1.52
C VAL A 6 -53.15 -37.71 2.37
N GLY A 7 -51.88 -37.93 2.04
CA GLY A 7 -50.75 -37.24 2.65
C GLY A 7 -50.45 -35.96 1.89
N THR A 8 -50.67 -34.81 2.51
CA THR A 8 -50.28 -33.49 2.00
C THR A 8 -48.77 -33.28 2.24
N LEU A 9 -47.96 -33.27 1.18
CA LEU A 9 -46.58 -32.79 1.24
C LEU A 9 -46.60 -31.25 1.28
N LEU A 10 -46.22 -30.65 2.41
CA LEU A 10 -45.79 -29.25 2.43
C LEU A 10 -44.32 -29.17 2.02
N ALA A 11 -44.06 -28.62 0.83
CA ALA A 11 -42.71 -28.23 0.42
C ALA A 11 -42.35 -26.90 1.08
N ALA A 12 -41.45 -26.93 2.06
CA ALA A 12 -40.87 -25.73 2.64
C ALA A 12 -39.80 -25.17 1.70
N ILE A 13 -40.11 -24.07 1.00
CA ILE A 13 -39.13 -23.33 0.20
C ILE A 13 -38.36 -22.41 1.14
N ALA A 14 -37.13 -22.79 1.48
CA ALA A 14 -36.20 -21.91 2.18
C ALA A 14 -35.68 -20.85 1.21
N ALA A 15 -36.22 -19.63 1.30
CA ALA A 15 -35.67 -18.48 0.60
C ALA A 15 -34.34 -18.09 1.24
N LEU A 16 -33.23 -18.55 0.66
CA LEU A 16 -31.89 -18.04 0.96
C LEU A 16 -31.80 -16.61 0.42
N GLY A 17 -32.02 -15.62 1.30
CA GLY A 17 -31.78 -14.22 0.98
C GLY A 17 -30.30 -14.02 0.67
N VAL A 18 -29.96 -13.81 -0.60
CA VAL A 18 -28.63 -13.36 -1.01
C VAL A 18 -28.50 -11.90 -0.57
N THR A 19 -27.92 -11.67 0.60
CA THR A 19 -27.53 -10.32 1.01
C THR A 19 -26.33 -9.93 0.15
N THR A 20 -26.56 -9.09 -0.85
CA THR A 20 -25.47 -8.41 -1.57
C THR A 20 -24.71 -7.57 -0.56
N ALA A 21 -23.42 -7.85 -0.37
CA ALA A 21 -22.56 -7.01 0.46
C ALA A 21 -22.66 -5.55 -0.04
N PRO A 22 -22.69 -4.55 0.87
CA PRO A 22 -22.72 -3.16 0.46
C PRO A 22 -21.53 -2.89 -0.47
N ALA A 23 -21.79 -2.17 -1.56
CA ALA A 23 -20.72 -1.74 -2.46
C ALA A 23 -19.71 -0.92 -1.64
N GLN A 24 -18.46 -1.37 -1.61
CA GLN A 24 -17.37 -0.64 -0.97
C GLN A 24 -17.29 0.75 -1.62
N ALA A 25 -17.24 1.80 -0.80
CA ALA A 25 -17.12 3.16 -1.33
C ALA A 25 -15.83 3.28 -2.16
N ALA A 26 -15.92 4.00 -3.29
CA ALA A 26 -14.76 4.27 -4.14
C ALA A 26 -13.64 4.92 -3.30
N ALA A 27 -12.39 4.57 -3.59
CA ALA A 27 -11.25 5.16 -2.89
C ALA A 27 -11.26 6.69 -3.03
N ASP A 28 -11.04 7.36 -1.91
CA ASP A 28 -10.92 8.80 -1.78
C ASP A 28 -9.55 9.17 -1.19
N PHE A 29 -9.35 10.43 -0.79
CA PHE A 29 -8.11 10.86 -0.14
C PHE A 29 -8.09 10.68 1.38
N THR A 30 -9.12 10.08 1.97
CA THR A 30 -9.15 9.88 3.41
C THR A 30 -8.01 8.96 3.84
N GLY A 31 -7.20 9.42 4.80
CA GLY A 31 -5.99 8.71 5.24
C GLY A 31 -4.78 8.88 4.32
N VAL A 32 -4.88 9.64 3.23
CA VAL A 32 -3.74 10.02 2.39
C VAL A 32 -3.01 11.21 3.03
N VAL A 33 -1.69 11.26 2.88
CA VAL A 33 -0.89 12.43 3.26
C VAL A 33 -0.09 12.96 2.07
N ALA A 34 0.06 14.28 2.02
CA ALA A 34 1.00 14.96 1.13
C ALA A 34 2.34 15.20 1.85
N LEU A 35 3.43 15.03 1.13
CA LEU A 35 4.77 15.43 1.53
C LEU A 35 5.27 16.47 0.51
N ASP A 36 6.38 17.14 0.81
CA ASP A 36 7.10 17.83 -0.27
C ASP A 36 7.61 16.78 -1.26
N ASN A 37 7.35 16.99 -2.55
CA ASN A 37 7.73 16.15 -3.70
C ASN A 37 7.40 14.64 -3.68
N CYS A 38 6.67 14.16 -2.69
CA CYS A 38 6.22 12.77 -2.54
C CYS A 38 4.81 12.69 -1.94
N SER A 39 4.23 11.51 -1.97
CA SER A 39 2.95 11.16 -1.38
C SER A 39 3.12 10.10 -0.28
N GLY A 40 2.06 9.88 0.49
CA GLY A 40 2.06 8.88 1.56
C GLY A 40 0.65 8.54 2.02
N SER A 41 0.54 7.67 3.01
CA SER A 41 -0.73 7.38 3.67
C SER A 41 -0.55 7.04 5.14
N VAL A 42 -1.53 7.44 5.96
CA VAL A 42 -1.70 6.87 7.29
C VAL A 42 -2.19 5.44 7.13
N VAL A 43 -1.40 4.47 7.60
CA VAL A 43 -1.72 3.05 7.50
C VAL A 43 -1.83 2.41 8.87
N ARG A 44 -2.58 1.32 8.94
CA ARG A 44 -2.68 0.43 10.09
C ARG A 44 -2.49 -1.02 9.67
N LEU A 45 -2.07 -1.85 10.61
CA LEU A 45 -1.96 -3.28 10.39
C LEU A 45 -3.28 -3.98 10.71
N PRO A 46 -3.51 -5.17 10.16
CA PRO A 46 -4.54 -6.06 10.67
C PRO A 46 -4.37 -6.24 12.19
N GLY A 47 -5.42 -5.92 12.95
CA GLY A 47 -5.40 -6.04 14.41
C GLY A 47 -4.78 -4.87 15.19
N SER A 48 -4.32 -3.79 14.54
CA SER A 48 -3.93 -2.55 15.26
C SER A 48 -5.10 -2.06 16.13
N ALA A 49 -4.83 -1.66 17.38
CA ALA A 49 -5.86 -1.14 18.28
C ALA A 49 -6.04 0.38 18.11
N PRO A 50 -7.20 0.97 18.43
CA PRO A 50 -7.41 2.42 18.32
C PRO A 50 -6.41 3.26 19.13
N GLY A 51 -5.92 2.72 20.25
CA GLY A 51 -4.92 3.36 21.11
C GLY A 51 -3.47 3.27 20.62
N ASP A 52 -3.21 2.47 19.57
CA ASP A 52 -1.87 2.34 19.00
C ASP A 52 -1.45 3.64 18.30
N LYS A 53 -0.14 3.91 18.28
CA LYS A 53 0.39 5.04 17.49
C LYS A 53 0.21 4.78 16.01
N ALA A 54 -0.28 5.80 15.31
CA ALA A 54 -0.53 5.70 13.89
C ALA A 54 0.77 5.63 13.09
N LEU A 55 0.74 4.93 11.95
CA LEU A 55 1.87 4.85 11.05
C LEU A 55 1.62 5.67 9.79
N VAL A 56 2.69 6.22 9.20
CA VAL A 56 2.67 6.74 7.83
C VAL A 56 3.58 5.88 6.95
N LEU A 57 3.03 5.39 5.84
CA LEU A 57 3.72 4.70 4.76
C LEU A 57 4.08 5.69 3.65
N THR A 58 5.32 5.59 3.15
CA THR A 58 5.81 6.23 1.92
C THR A 58 6.96 5.38 1.35
N ASN A 59 7.67 5.82 0.32
CA ASN A 59 8.87 5.12 -0.17
C ASN A 59 10.11 5.42 0.71
N GLY A 60 11.08 4.51 0.67
CA GLY A 60 12.41 4.73 1.22
C GLY A 60 13.09 5.91 0.54
N HIS A 61 12.99 6.02 -0.79
CA HIS A 61 13.57 7.14 -1.54
C HIS A 61 12.95 8.51 -1.18
N CYS A 62 11.70 8.53 -0.68
CA CYS A 62 11.05 9.74 -0.20
C CYS A 62 11.59 10.20 1.17
N VAL A 63 12.38 9.37 1.87
CA VAL A 63 13.11 9.75 3.10
C VAL A 63 14.45 10.37 2.73
N GLU A 64 15.25 9.60 2.01
CA GLU A 64 16.55 9.92 1.44
C GLU A 64 16.86 8.81 0.43
N LEU A 65 17.82 8.99 -0.47
CA LEU A 65 18.28 7.89 -1.34
C LEU A 65 19.08 6.87 -0.52
N VAL A 66 18.37 6.07 0.28
CA VAL A 66 18.92 5.01 1.14
C VAL A 66 19.77 4.08 0.27
N LYS A 67 21.02 3.85 0.67
CA LYS A 67 21.96 3.09 -0.16
C LYS A 67 21.45 1.65 -0.37
N ALA A 68 21.75 1.07 -1.52
CA ALA A 68 21.50 -0.35 -1.75
C ALA A 68 22.22 -1.20 -0.67
N GLY A 69 21.52 -2.19 -0.12
CA GLY A 69 21.98 -2.99 1.02
C GLY A 69 21.73 -2.35 2.40
N GLN A 70 21.27 -1.11 2.47
CA GLN A 70 21.04 -0.41 3.75
C GLN A 70 19.59 -0.52 4.21
N VAL A 71 19.41 -0.67 5.52
CA VAL A 71 18.12 -0.58 6.22
C VAL A 71 18.29 0.35 7.42
N ILE A 72 17.38 1.32 7.55
CA ILE A 72 17.33 2.24 8.70
C ILE A 72 16.21 1.77 9.61
N VAL A 73 16.50 1.59 10.90
CA VAL A 73 15.51 1.19 11.90
C VAL A 73 15.52 2.10 13.11
N ASN A 74 14.35 2.36 13.68
CA ASN A 74 14.15 3.08 14.96
C ASN A 74 14.92 4.40 15.08
N ARG A 75 15.04 5.17 13.99
CA ARG A 75 15.70 6.48 14.01
C ARG A 75 14.72 7.54 14.52
N THR A 76 15.05 8.19 15.63
CA THR A 76 14.29 9.35 16.12
C THR A 76 14.35 10.47 15.08
N VAL A 77 13.19 10.89 14.60
CA VAL A 77 13.08 11.98 13.62
C VAL A 77 11.67 12.58 13.65
N THR A 78 11.62 13.90 13.55
CA THR A 78 10.38 14.64 13.37
C THR A 78 10.25 15.01 11.89
N ARG A 79 9.20 14.49 11.25
CA ARG A 79 8.77 14.85 9.91
C ARG A 79 7.31 15.28 9.95
N ASN A 80 6.98 16.34 9.23
CA ASN A 80 5.60 16.80 9.05
C ASN A 80 4.98 16.12 7.83
N PHE A 81 3.69 15.80 7.92
CA PHE A 81 2.88 15.27 6.83
C PHE A 81 1.57 16.05 6.79
N THR A 82 1.15 16.49 5.61
CA THR A 82 -0.14 17.17 5.44
C THR A 82 -1.22 16.12 5.25
N LEU A 83 -2.12 15.99 6.23
CA LEU A 83 -3.24 15.05 6.20
C LEU A 83 -4.40 15.63 5.40
N LEU A 84 -5.05 14.78 4.60
CA LEU A 84 -6.13 15.17 3.68
C LEU A 84 -7.49 14.66 4.13
N ASP A 85 -8.55 15.39 3.76
CA ASP A 85 -9.91 14.86 3.75
C ASP A 85 -10.18 14.03 2.49
N GLY A 86 -11.37 13.43 2.39
CA GLY A 86 -11.76 12.62 1.23
C GLY A 86 -11.76 13.36 -0.11
N SER A 87 -11.93 14.69 -0.10
CA SER A 87 -11.88 15.52 -1.32
C SER A 87 -10.46 15.86 -1.77
N GLY A 88 -9.46 15.65 -0.90
CA GLY A 88 -8.07 16.01 -1.11
C GLY A 88 -7.70 17.38 -0.53
N SER A 89 -8.61 18.04 0.18
CA SER A 89 -8.31 19.28 0.88
C SER A 89 -7.42 19.01 2.09
N ASP A 90 -6.52 19.94 2.40
CA ASP A 90 -5.64 19.83 3.56
C ASP A 90 -6.44 20.10 4.84
N ILE A 91 -6.39 19.18 5.81
CA ILE A 91 -7.15 19.29 7.07
C ILE A 91 -6.29 19.38 8.31
N ALA A 92 -5.06 18.88 8.26
CA ALA A 92 -4.14 18.93 9.41
C ALA A 92 -2.69 18.73 8.97
N THR A 93 -1.76 19.07 9.87
CA THR A 93 -0.37 18.60 9.80
C THR A 93 -0.13 17.63 10.95
N VAL A 94 0.19 16.37 10.61
CA VAL A 94 0.58 15.35 11.58
C VAL A 94 2.09 15.18 11.58
N LYS A 95 2.66 14.71 12.70
CA LYS A 95 4.12 14.65 12.88
C LYS A 95 4.60 13.28 13.31
N SER A 96 5.74 12.83 12.78
CA SER A 96 6.42 11.64 13.29
C SER A 96 7.18 11.90 14.59
N THR A 97 7.38 10.84 15.35
CA THR A 97 8.40 10.77 16.41
C THR A 97 9.61 9.93 15.99
N LYS A 98 9.38 8.94 15.13
CA LYS A 98 10.39 7.98 14.68
C LYS A 98 10.18 7.60 13.22
N LEU A 99 11.27 7.32 12.54
CA LEU A 99 11.31 6.48 11.36
C LEU A 99 11.56 5.05 11.85
N LEU A 100 10.51 4.22 11.85
CA LEU A 100 10.59 2.84 12.32
C LEU A 100 11.40 1.98 11.38
N TYR A 101 11.20 2.18 10.07
CA TYR A 101 11.82 1.41 9.02
C TYR A 101 11.98 2.27 7.76
N ALA A 102 13.11 2.17 7.07
CA ALA A 102 13.26 2.61 5.68
C ALA A 102 14.29 1.77 4.93
N THR A 103 13.98 1.40 3.69
CA THR A 103 14.94 0.77 2.78
C THR A 103 14.59 1.03 1.32
N MET A 104 15.60 0.90 0.45
CA MET A 104 15.46 0.73 -0.99
C MET A 104 16.03 -0.64 -1.44
N THR A 105 16.20 -1.59 -0.51
CA THR A 105 16.78 -2.92 -0.75
C THR A 105 15.68 -3.97 -0.76
N GLY A 106 15.47 -4.63 -1.91
CA GLY A 106 14.43 -5.65 -2.07
C GLY A 106 13.01 -5.08 -2.15
N THR A 107 12.76 -3.95 -1.51
CA THR A 107 11.56 -3.11 -1.63
C THR A 107 11.97 -1.64 -1.52
N ASP A 108 11.04 -0.72 -1.72
CA ASP A 108 11.23 0.71 -1.55
C ASP A 108 10.11 1.26 -0.67
N ALA A 109 10.37 1.32 0.62
CA ALA A 109 9.35 1.65 1.59
C ALA A 109 9.95 2.26 2.85
N ALA A 110 9.16 3.12 3.48
CA ALA A 110 9.41 3.70 4.78
C ALA A 110 8.14 3.72 5.61
N LEU A 111 8.29 3.45 6.92
CA LEU A 111 7.24 3.54 7.92
C LEU A 111 7.66 4.50 9.01
N TYR A 112 6.91 5.59 9.15
CA TYR A 112 7.04 6.55 10.24
C TYR A 112 6.01 6.27 11.32
N GLN A 113 6.40 6.36 12.59
CA GLN A 113 5.46 6.37 13.72
C GLN A 113 5.08 7.80 14.05
N LEU A 114 3.78 8.09 14.10
CA LEU A 114 3.23 9.40 14.46
C LEU A 114 3.23 9.65 15.97
N THR A 115 3.10 10.94 16.35
CA THR A 115 2.82 11.36 17.72
C THR A 115 1.40 10.98 18.17
N THR A 116 0.46 10.91 17.23
CA THR A 116 -0.97 10.64 17.46
C THR A 116 -1.31 9.15 17.35
N THR A 117 -2.36 8.73 18.05
CA THR A 117 -2.96 7.39 17.90
C THR A 117 -3.98 7.37 16.76
N TYR A 118 -4.41 6.18 16.34
CA TYR A 118 -5.49 6.05 15.36
C TYR A 118 -6.80 6.71 15.84
N GLN A 119 -7.18 6.48 17.10
CA GLN A 119 -8.36 7.10 17.70
C GLN A 119 -8.26 8.62 17.74
N GLN A 120 -7.08 9.17 18.03
CA GLN A 120 -6.89 10.62 18.06
C GLN A 120 -7.02 11.24 16.67
N LEU A 121 -6.50 10.59 15.63
CA LEU A 121 -6.67 11.07 14.24
C LEU A 121 -8.16 11.14 13.85
N GLU A 122 -8.92 10.11 14.20
CA GLU A 122 -10.36 10.05 13.92
C GLU A 122 -11.13 11.13 14.68
N GLN A 123 -10.90 11.26 15.98
CA GLN A 123 -11.61 12.22 16.83
C GLN A 123 -11.27 13.68 16.51
N GLN A 124 -10.02 13.98 16.16
CA GLN A 124 -9.57 15.35 15.94
C GLN A 124 -9.81 15.84 14.52
N TYR A 125 -9.71 14.94 13.53
CA TYR A 125 -9.67 15.33 12.12
C TYR A 125 -10.73 14.62 11.27
N GLY A 126 -11.51 13.68 11.83
CA GLY A 126 -12.45 12.88 11.05
C GLY A 126 -11.78 12.00 9.99
N SER A 127 -10.47 11.73 10.13
CA SER A 127 -9.69 10.93 9.19
C SER A 127 -9.41 9.54 9.77
N ARG A 128 -9.20 8.54 8.89
CA ARG A 128 -8.94 7.15 9.29
C ARG A 128 -7.64 6.64 8.69
N ALA A 129 -7.04 5.64 9.34
CA ALA A 129 -5.94 4.89 8.76
C ALA A 129 -6.45 3.85 7.76
N LEU A 130 -5.70 3.67 6.67
CA LEU A 130 -5.94 2.63 5.68
C LEU A 130 -5.33 1.31 6.15
N GLU A 131 -6.10 0.21 6.14
CA GLU A 131 -5.57 -1.08 6.55
C GLU A 131 -4.68 -1.69 5.47
N LEU A 132 -3.48 -2.17 5.86
CA LEU A 132 -2.63 -2.95 4.97
C LEU A 132 -3.24 -4.33 4.70
N SER A 133 -3.20 -4.77 3.44
CA SER A 133 -3.50 -6.15 3.11
C SER A 133 -2.45 -7.08 3.72
N ALA A 134 -2.90 -8.15 4.40
CA ALA A 134 -2.03 -9.23 4.87
C ALA A 134 -1.68 -10.25 3.77
N SER A 135 -2.23 -10.07 2.58
CA SER A 135 -2.12 -11.00 1.46
C SER A 135 -1.52 -10.31 0.24
N ARG A 136 -0.72 -11.07 -0.48
CA ARG A 136 -0.20 -10.69 -1.79
C ARG A 136 -1.38 -10.44 -2.74
N PRO A 137 -1.44 -9.30 -3.47
CA PRO A 137 -2.45 -9.10 -4.51
C PRO A 137 -2.27 -10.11 -5.65
N VAL A 138 -3.25 -10.15 -6.55
CA VAL A 138 -3.25 -11.02 -7.73
C VAL A 138 -3.18 -10.18 -9.01
N ALA A 139 -2.75 -10.81 -10.11
CA ALA A 139 -2.77 -10.14 -11.40
C ALA A 139 -4.23 -9.90 -11.84
N GLY A 140 -4.47 -8.76 -12.47
CA GLY A 140 -5.80 -8.31 -12.86
C GLY A 140 -6.56 -7.53 -11.78
N THR A 141 -6.03 -7.40 -10.55
CA THR A 141 -6.65 -6.56 -9.51
C THR A 141 -6.75 -5.10 -9.97
N GLU A 142 -7.95 -4.54 -9.89
CA GLU A 142 -8.22 -3.11 -10.06
C GLU A 142 -7.75 -2.36 -8.81
N ILE A 143 -7.01 -1.27 -9.03
CA ILE A 143 -6.34 -0.52 -7.97
C ILE A 143 -6.49 0.99 -8.16
N ARG A 144 -6.38 1.71 -7.04
CA ARG A 144 -6.33 3.17 -6.97
C ARG A 144 -5.02 3.62 -6.38
N ILE A 145 -4.36 4.54 -7.07
CA ILE A 145 -3.14 5.18 -6.58
C ILE A 145 -3.51 6.60 -6.18
N ALA A 146 -3.66 6.84 -4.88
CA ALA A 146 -4.11 8.14 -4.36
C ALA A 146 -2.92 9.04 -4.03
N SER A 147 -2.55 9.93 -4.95
CA SER A 147 -1.41 10.84 -4.77
C SER A 147 -1.80 12.06 -3.96
N GLY A 148 -1.28 12.13 -2.74
CA GLY A 148 -1.45 13.27 -1.83
C GLY A 148 -0.71 14.53 -2.28
N TYR A 149 0.43 14.40 -2.97
CA TYR A 149 1.15 15.56 -3.53
C TYR A 149 0.35 16.25 -4.64
N TRP A 150 -0.15 15.46 -5.59
CA TRP A 150 -0.87 15.97 -6.76
C TRP A 150 -2.38 16.14 -6.53
N LYS A 151 -2.91 15.71 -5.39
CA LYS A 151 -4.36 15.59 -5.13
C LYS A 151 -5.07 14.86 -6.28
N ARG A 152 -4.48 13.76 -6.74
CA ARG A 152 -4.99 12.98 -7.88
C ARG A 152 -5.04 11.49 -7.59
N ILE A 153 -6.17 10.87 -7.88
CA ILE A 153 -6.33 9.42 -7.84
C ILE A 153 -6.21 8.87 -9.26
N TYR A 154 -5.33 7.88 -9.43
CA TYR A 154 -5.18 7.16 -10.69
C TYR A 154 -5.93 5.83 -10.61
N ALA A 155 -6.78 5.57 -11.61
CA ALA A 155 -7.41 4.27 -11.80
C ALA A 155 -6.45 3.38 -12.62
N CYS A 156 -6.02 2.28 -12.03
CA CYS A 156 -5.00 1.42 -12.60
C CYS A 156 -5.39 -0.05 -12.40
N ARG A 157 -4.67 -0.93 -13.09
CA ARG A 157 -4.80 -2.38 -12.91
C ARG A 157 -3.43 -3.02 -12.82
N ILE A 158 -3.28 -4.01 -11.96
CA ILE A 158 -2.05 -4.81 -11.87
C ILE A 158 -2.02 -5.76 -13.08
N ASP A 159 -1.08 -5.56 -14.00
CA ASP A 159 -0.87 -6.46 -15.14
C ASP A 159 -0.13 -7.74 -14.71
N GLY A 160 0.81 -7.61 -13.78
CA GLY A 160 1.54 -8.75 -13.25
C GLY A 160 2.59 -8.36 -12.22
N PHE A 161 3.51 -9.29 -11.98
CA PHE A 161 4.56 -9.14 -10.98
C PHE A 161 5.92 -9.39 -11.63
N VAL A 162 6.83 -8.46 -11.40
CA VAL A 162 8.18 -8.52 -11.98
C VAL A 162 9.11 -9.16 -10.96
N HIS A 163 9.85 -10.18 -11.38
CA HIS A 163 10.83 -10.86 -10.53
C HIS A 163 11.77 -9.85 -9.85
N GLN A 164 12.41 -8.99 -10.64
CA GLN A 164 13.15 -7.84 -10.16
C GLN A 164 12.89 -6.59 -11.00
N VAL A 165 12.66 -5.47 -10.34
CA VAL A 165 12.78 -4.14 -10.94
C VAL A 165 14.13 -3.56 -10.52
N ARG A 166 14.95 -3.19 -11.50
CA ARG A 166 16.27 -2.59 -11.26
C ARG A 166 16.32 -1.16 -11.73
N GLU A 167 16.75 -0.26 -10.85
CA GLU A 167 16.90 1.15 -11.13
C GLU A 167 18.21 1.65 -10.54
N ALA A 168 19.12 2.14 -11.39
CA ALA A 168 20.48 2.51 -10.99
C ALA A 168 21.15 1.41 -10.14
N SER A 169 21.45 1.69 -8.88
CA SER A 169 22.07 0.74 -7.93
C SER A 169 21.06 -0.09 -7.14
N TRP A 170 19.76 0.19 -7.25
CA TRP A 170 18.71 -0.48 -6.48
C TRP A 170 18.08 -1.63 -7.24
N THR A 171 17.67 -2.63 -6.47
CA THR A 171 16.95 -3.80 -6.97
C THR A 171 15.82 -4.09 -6.01
N TRP A 172 14.60 -4.05 -6.53
CA TRP A 172 13.39 -4.42 -5.83
C TRP A 172 12.85 -5.72 -6.39
N ARG A 173 12.20 -6.52 -5.55
CA ARG A 173 11.76 -7.87 -5.88
C ARG A 173 10.25 -7.94 -5.87
N ASP A 174 9.71 -8.82 -6.70
CA ASP A 174 8.28 -9.11 -6.78
C ASP A 174 7.45 -7.82 -6.90
N SER A 175 7.88 -6.90 -7.77
CA SER A 175 7.26 -5.57 -7.88
C SER A 175 5.97 -5.64 -8.68
N LEU A 176 4.99 -4.81 -8.30
CA LEU A 176 3.75 -4.64 -9.02
C LEU A 176 4.04 -3.96 -10.36
N ARG A 177 3.63 -4.57 -11.47
CA ARG A 177 3.60 -3.91 -12.79
C ARG A 177 2.18 -3.47 -13.09
N TYR A 178 2.01 -2.20 -13.47
CA TYR A 178 0.71 -1.71 -13.88
C TYR A 178 0.48 -1.88 -15.38
N THR A 179 -0.78 -1.79 -15.79
CA THR A 179 -1.12 -1.64 -17.21
C THR A 179 -0.54 -0.34 -17.79
N PRO A 180 -0.24 -0.27 -19.10
CA PRO A 180 0.31 0.92 -19.75
C PRO A 180 -0.54 2.20 -19.61
N SER A 181 -1.84 2.06 -19.35
CA SER A 181 -2.75 3.19 -19.09
C SER A 181 -2.51 3.88 -17.74
N CYS A 182 -1.83 3.20 -16.80
CA CYS A 182 -1.52 3.74 -15.48
C CYS A 182 -0.31 4.66 -15.57
N ASN A 183 -0.56 5.94 -15.83
CA ASN A 183 0.46 6.96 -16.08
C ASN A 183 0.75 7.79 -14.82
N THR A 184 1.25 7.15 -13.76
CA THR A 184 1.77 7.87 -12.59
C THR A 184 3.02 8.67 -12.96
N ILE A 185 3.27 9.77 -12.26
CA ILE A 185 4.36 10.72 -12.54
C ILE A 185 5.17 11.00 -11.27
N GLY A 186 6.35 11.62 -11.39
CA GLY A 186 7.12 12.10 -10.22
C GLY A 186 6.24 12.89 -9.25
N GLY A 187 6.40 12.68 -7.93
CA GLY A 187 5.48 13.20 -6.90
C GLY A 187 4.38 12.23 -6.46
N THR A 188 4.02 11.25 -7.31
CA THR A 188 3.13 10.16 -6.93
C THR A 188 3.84 9.05 -6.14
N SER A 189 5.16 9.08 -6.05
CA SER A 189 5.94 8.15 -5.24
C SER A 189 5.47 8.18 -3.78
N GLY A 190 5.31 7.01 -3.18
CA GLY A 190 4.86 6.84 -1.80
C GLY A 190 3.34 6.81 -1.64
N SER A 191 2.58 7.09 -2.69
CA SER A 191 1.10 6.98 -2.66
C SER A 191 0.67 5.57 -2.27
N PRO A 192 -0.39 5.40 -1.46
CA PRO A 192 -0.99 4.08 -1.25
C PRO A 192 -1.53 3.54 -2.58
N ILE A 193 -1.31 2.24 -2.79
CA ILE A 193 -1.99 1.46 -3.82
C ILE A 193 -3.13 0.72 -3.13
N ILE A 194 -4.36 1.11 -3.40
CA ILE A 194 -5.57 0.62 -2.75
C ILE A 194 -6.26 -0.36 -3.71
N ASP A 195 -6.57 -1.56 -3.24
CA ASP A 195 -7.38 -2.53 -3.97
C ASP A 195 -8.86 -2.11 -3.97
N ASP A 196 -9.47 -2.00 -5.16
CA ASP A 196 -10.84 -1.47 -5.31
C ASP A 196 -11.89 -2.36 -4.62
N ALA A 197 -11.67 -3.67 -4.57
CA ALA A 197 -12.63 -4.62 -4.02
C ALA A 197 -12.63 -4.64 -2.48
N SER A 198 -11.45 -4.55 -1.88
CA SER A 198 -11.27 -4.66 -0.43
C SER A 198 -11.10 -3.32 0.29
N GLY A 199 -10.74 -2.25 -0.43
CA GLY A 199 -10.37 -0.96 0.13
C GLY A 199 -9.07 -0.98 0.95
N LYS A 200 -8.29 -2.07 0.89
CA LYS A 200 -7.02 -2.23 1.62
C LYS A 200 -5.83 -1.77 0.80
N VAL A 201 -4.76 -1.36 1.48
CA VAL A 201 -3.49 -1.00 0.84
C VAL A 201 -2.72 -2.26 0.51
N VAL A 202 -2.55 -2.54 -0.77
CA VAL A 202 -1.80 -3.71 -1.30
C VAL A 202 -0.37 -3.35 -1.69
N GLY A 203 -0.05 -2.07 -1.79
CA GLY A 203 1.29 -1.62 -2.10
C GLY A 203 1.52 -0.12 -1.91
N VAL A 204 2.72 0.31 -2.27
CA VAL A 204 3.16 1.70 -2.32
C VAL A 204 3.68 2.01 -3.71
N ASN A 205 3.17 3.08 -4.32
CA ASN A 205 3.59 3.48 -5.67
C ASN A 205 5.07 3.90 -5.64
N ASN A 206 5.87 3.48 -6.63
CA ASN A 206 7.33 3.60 -6.57
C ASN A 206 7.91 4.44 -7.72
N THR A 207 8.02 3.87 -8.92
CA THR A 207 8.81 4.44 -10.03
C THR A 207 8.20 4.10 -11.38
N GLY A 208 8.76 4.62 -12.46
CA GLY A 208 8.39 4.30 -13.83
C GLY A 208 9.52 4.54 -14.82
N ASN A 209 9.49 3.82 -15.95
CA ASN A 209 10.49 4.02 -16.99
C ASN A 209 10.10 5.18 -17.91
N GLU A 210 10.67 6.36 -17.68
CA GLU A 210 10.21 7.58 -18.35
C GLU A 210 10.67 7.69 -19.81
N SER A 211 11.92 7.34 -20.08
CA SER A 211 12.60 7.70 -21.33
C SER A 211 13.10 6.50 -22.14
N GLY A 212 12.89 5.27 -21.68
CA GLY A 212 13.39 4.06 -22.34
C GLY A 212 14.83 3.72 -21.96
N GLY A 213 15.35 4.29 -20.87
CA GLY A 213 16.67 3.93 -20.34
C GLY A 213 16.72 2.49 -19.83
N ARG A 214 17.92 1.90 -19.80
CA ARG A 214 18.15 0.52 -19.34
C ARG A 214 18.68 0.53 -17.91
N CYS A 215 17.77 0.40 -16.94
CA CYS A 215 18.10 0.32 -15.52
C CYS A 215 18.85 1.57 -15.00
N THR A 216 18.61 2.74 -15.58
CA THR A 216 19.20 4.02 -15.13
C THR A 216 18.23 4.74 -14.20
N MET A 217 18.68 5.80 -13.53
CA MET A 217 17.79 6.65 -12.71
C MET A 217 16.59 7.13 -13.54
N ASN A 218 15.40 7.09 -12.95
CA ASN A 218 14.08 7.34 -13.54
C ASN A 218 13.73 6.43 -14.73
N ASN A 219 14.48 5.34 -14.90
CA ASN A 219 14.35 4.40 -16.01
C ASN A 219 14.58 2.95 -15.54
N PRO A 220 13.75 2.45 -14.61
CA PRO A 220 13.78 1.07 -14.16
C PRO A 220 13.65 0.08 -15.31
N CYS A 221 14.31 -1.06 -15.19
CA CYS A 221 14.16 -2.19 -16.09
C CYS A 221 13.64 -3.42 -15.34
N GLU A 222 12.97 -4.32 -16.06
CA GLU A 222 12.60 -5.63 -15.53
C GLU A 222 13.77 -6.59 -15.72
N VAL A 223 14.07 -7.38 -14.70
CA VAL A 223 15.04 -8.48 -14.76
C VAL A 223 14.36 -9.76 -14.31
N ASP A 224 14.34 -10.75 -15.21
CA ASP A 224 13.72 -12.05 -14.93
C ASP A 224 14.64 -12.99 -14.14
N ALA A 225 14.14 -14.18 -13.82
CA ALA A 225 14.89 -15.18 -13.04
C ALA A 225 16.17 -15.70 -13.75
N SER A 226 16.26 -15.56 -15.08
CA SER A 226 17.46 -15.90 -15.86
C SER A 226 18.47 -14.75 -15.95
N GLY A 227 18.08 -13.55 -15.47
CA GLY A 227 18.87 -12.33 -15.59
C GLY A 227 18.62 -11.56 -16.89
N ALA A 228 17.65 -11.96 -17.72
CA ALA A 228 17.33 -11.25 -18.94
C ALA A 228 16.66 -9.90 -18.60
N ILE A 229 17.13 -8.84 -19.27
CA ILE A 229 16.68 -7.47 -19.02
C ILE A 229 15.65 -7.08 -20.07
N THR A 230 14.48 -6.62 -19.62
CA THR A 230 13.44 -6.01 -20.47
C THR A 230 13.28 -4.54 -20.10
N VAL A 231 13.32 -3.66 -21.10
CA VAL A 231 13.03 -2.24 -20.94
C VAL A 231 11.62 -1.98 -21.44
N ARG A 232 10.79 -1.35 -20.62
CA ARG A 232 9.41 -1.00 -20.96
C ARG A 232 9.16 0.49 -20.75
N LYS A 233 9.45 1.28 -21.77
CA LYS A 233 9.18 2.72 -21.75
C LYS A 233 7.69 2.98 -21.43
N GLY A 234 7.44 3.90 -20.49
CA GLY A 234 6.13 4.32 -20.02
C GLY A 234 5.48 3.39 -18.97
N ILE A 235 6.10 2.27 -18.61
CA ILE A 235 5.54 1.37 -17.59
C ILE A 235 5.96 1.82 -16.20
N ASN A 236 4.97 1.83 -15.31
CA ASN A 236 5.08 2.21 -13.91
C ASN A 236 4.95 0.99 -12.98
N TYR A 237 5.54 1.12 -11.80
CA TYR A 237 5.68 0.04 -10.84
C TYR A 237 5.36 0.48 -9.41
N GLY A 238 4.90 -0.48 -8.61
CA GLY A 238 4.70 -0.35 -7.17
C GLY A 238 5.44 -1.44 -6.40
N GLN A 239 5.60 -1.24 -5.09
CA GLN A 239 6.12 -2.26 -4.18
C GLN A 239 5.03 -2.78 -3.28
N GLN A 240 5.05 -4.07 -3.02
CA GLN A 240 4.04 -4.74 -2.20
C GLN A 240 4.25 -4.44 -0.71
N THR A 241 3.15 -4.36 0.05
CA THR A 241 3.19 -4.01 1.48
C THR A 241 2.87 -5.18 2.43
N TYR A 242 2.32 -6.29 1.92
CA TYR A 242 1.90 -7.41 2.77
C TYR A 242 3.04 -8.01 3.60
N GLY A 243 4.28 -7.98 3.08
CA GLY A 243 5.47 -8.46 3.79
C GLY A 243 5.80 -7.68 5.06
N PHE A 244 5.25 -6.47 5.25
CA PHE A 244 5.39 -5.72 6.50
C PHE A 244 4.50 -6.26 7.61
N VAL A 245 3.33 -6.82 7.31
CA VAL A 245 2.36 -7.27 8.31
C VAL A 245 2.97 -8.23 9.35
N PRO A 246 3.70 -9.30 8.97
CA PRO A 246 4.31 -10.21 9.94
C PRO A 246 5.49 -9.61 10.74
N CYS A 247 5.95 -8.40 10.38
CA CYS A 247 7.06 -7.72 11.06
C CYS A 247 6.64 -6.93 12.30
N PHE A 248 5.37 -6.96 12.69
CA PHE A 248 4.87 -6.16 13.80
C PHE A 248 4.14 -7.02 14.84
N GLY A 249 4.42 -6.73 16.11
CA GLY A 249 3.74 -7.30 17.26
C GLY A 249 2.64 -6.38 17.81
N PRO A 250 2.07 -6.74 18.97
CA PRO A 250 1.08 -5.93 19.67
C PRO A 250 1.50 -4.47 19.86
N GLY A 251 0.53 -3.55 19.85
CA GLY A 251 0.79 -2.12 19.97
C GLY A 251 1.37 -1.48 18.71
N THR A 252 1.29 -2.15 17.55
CA THR A 252 1.91 -1.71 16.29
C THR A 252 3.43 -1.53 16.45
N THR A 253 4.08 -2.48 17.14
CA THR A 253 5.52 -2.43 17.44
C THR A 253 6.32 -3.22 16.40
N LEU A 254 7.25 -2.56 15.69
CA LEU A 254 8.13 -3.22 14.73
C LEU A 254 9.10 -4.18 15.44
N ASN A 255 9.13 -5.44 14.98
CA ASN A 255 10.09 -6.45 15.38
C ASN A 255 10.46 -7.33 14.17
N LEU A 256 11.64 -7.06 13.60
CA LEU A 256 12.14 -7.74 12.40
C LEU A 256 12.55 -9.22 12.65
N SER A 257 12.53 -9.67 13.89
CA SER A 257 12.83 -11.06 14.27
C SER A 257 11.57 -11.93 14.36
N LEU A 258 10.37 -11.37 14.17
CA LEU A 258 9.13 -12.14 14.20
C LEU A 258 9.07 -13.17 13.06
N PRO A 259 8.47 -14.36 13.30
CA PRO A 259 8.27 -15.36 12.26
C PRO A 259 7.51 -14.79 11.06
N GLY A 260 8.00 -15.08 9.85
CA GLY A 260 7.41 -14.58 8.60
C GLY A 260 7.79 -13.14 8.23
N CYS A 261 8.55 -12.42 9.06
CA CYS A 261 9.09 -11.11 8.66
C CYS A 261 10.27 -11.27 7.70
N GLU A 262 9.98 -11.07 6.40
CA GLU A 262 10.91 -11.30 5.29
C GLU A 262 11.46 -10.02 4.65
N VAL A 263 11.17 -8.85 5.22
CA VAL A 263 11.73 -7.58 4.74
C VAL A 263 13.24 -7.50 5.03
N ALA A 264 13.95 -6.66 4.29
CA ALA A 264 15.39 -6.46 4.49
C ALA A 264 15.70 -6.05 5.94
N LYS A 265 16.80 -6.55 6.49
CA LYS A 265 17.25 -6.31 7.88
C LYS A 265 18.58 -5.54 7.88
N PRO A 266 18.87 -4.76 8.95
CA PRO A 266 20.14 -4.04 9.10
C PRO A 266 21.37 -4.94 9.08
#